data_AF-A0A8B9LU74-F1
#
_entry.id   AF-A0A8B9LU74-F1
#
_cell.length_a   1.000
_cell.length_b   1.000
_cell.length_c   1.000
_cell.angle_alpha   90.00
_cell.angle_beta   90.00
_cell.angle_gamma   90.00
#
_symmetry.space_group_name_H-M   'P 1'
#
loop_
_entity.id
_entity.type
_entity.pdbx_description
1 polymer ?
#
loop_
_entity_poly.entity_id
_entity_poly.type
_entity_poly.pdbx_seq_one_letter_code
_entity_poly.pdbx_strand_id
1 'polypeptide(L)'
;IWQYLKAVCKTGAGEHLRIGKYIVWSTCCTVDYTCLFINSSDLIPPGVCNLLNPSTIYANNEVNLDEVDIYGFDYDYTLAMYSNSLNEMIYNKARQFLIEHYKYPQGINKYSYIPNFAARGLHYDIQKGLLMKIDAFHYIQMGTVYRGLNPVPDEEVMQLYGGSNHVPLHQVSGFYGKGPKMKQFMDVFSIPEMTLLACANDYFISNDIEYDPVHLYKDVSDAIAMVHIKGYMYKWIMADLEKYILRGDETYAVLHRLASHGKKLFLITNSPFSFVDKGMKYMVGKDWRDFFDVVIVQAEKPHFFNDCVKPFRRLDSNGDLQWDKIKSLDKGQIYKQGNLVDFLKLTGWRGSKVLYFGDHLYSDLAVSHPHFSISLCSVSKCAQGGPTPDTHSHTDTQRRAHRDRHTTGIQQKHTQDNRPHPLRLLQY
;
A
#
# COMPACT_ATOMS: atom_id res chain seq x y z
N ILE A 1 10.35 10.30 -1.96
CA ILE A 1 10.90 11.42 -1.15
C ILE A 1 12.34 11.16 -0.66
N TRP A 2 12.54 10.25 0.30
CA TRP A 2 13.83 10.11 1.00
C TRP A 2 15.04 9.97 0.05
N GLN A 3 14.98 8.96 -0.81
CA GLN A 3 16.05 8.62 -1.75
C GLN A 3 16.10 9.61 -2.93
N TYR A 4 14.95 10.20 -3.26
CA TYR A 4 14.77 11.22 -4.31
C TYR A 4 15.62 12.47 -4.04
N LEU A 5 15.71 12.93 -2.80
CA LEU A 5 16.63 14.02 -2.44
C LEU A 5 18.06 13.53 -2.21
N LYS A 6 18.25 12.28 -1.80
CA LYS A 6 19.58 11.62 -1.70
C LYS A 6 20.27 11.39 -3.05
N ALA A 7 19.52 11.38 -4.16
CA ALA A 7 20.07 11.41 -5.52
C ALA A 7 20.57 12.82 -5.88
N VAL A 8 19.77 13.86 -5.60
CA VAL A 8 20.19 15.28 -5.71
C VAL A 8 21.40 15.56 -4.82
N CYS A 9 21.51 14.87 -3.67
CA CYS A 9 22.75 14.38 -3.04
C CYS A 9 24.06 14.60 -3.81
N LYS A 10 24.32 13.76 -4.83
CA LYS A 10 25.69 13.45 -5.27
C LYS A 10 26.30 14.45 -6.27
N THR A 11 25.53 15.38 -6.83
CA THR A 11 25.98 16.29 -7.90
C THR A 11 26.61 17.59 -7.39
N GLY A 12 26.88 17.73 -6.09
CA GLY A 12 27.44 18.94 -5.47
C GLY A 12 28.91 19.25 -5.77
N ALA A 13 29.56 18.56 -6.71
CA ALA A 13 30.98 18.73 -7.02
C ALA A 13 31.28 18.61 -8.53
N GLY A 14 31.27 19.73 -9.24
CA GLY A 14 32.05 19.99 -10.47
C GLY A 14 31.74 19.20 -11.74
N GLU A 15 31.10 18.04 -11.67
CA GLU A 15 30.79 17.22 -12.84
C GLU A 15 29.40 17.55 -13.38
N HIS A 16 29.36 18.01 -14.64
CA HIS A 16 28.14 18.01 -15.43
C HIS A 16 27.69 16.56 -15.67
N LEU A 17 26.95 16.03 -14.71
CA LEU A 17 26.15 14.83 -14.89
C LEU A 17 25.08 15.18 -15.94
N ARG A 18 25.43 14.93 -17.21
CA ARG A 18 24.46 14.51 -18.22
C ARG A 18 23.86 13.21 -17.71
N ILE A 19 22.99 13.30 -16.71
CA ILE A 19 21.95 12.31 -16.47
C ILE A 19 21.31 12.16 -17.84
N GLY A 20 21.44 10.96 -18.41
CA GLY A 20 20.79 10.68 -19.67
C GLY A 20 19.34 11.09 -19.53
N LYS A 21 18.86 11.89 -20.48
CA LYS A 21 17.42 12.06 -20.67
C LYS A 21 16.78 10.66 -20.61
N TYR A 22 15.53 10.60 -20.15
CA TYR A 22 14.73 9.38 -20.05
C TYR A 22 15.09 8.49 -18.83
N ILE A 23 14.17 8.43 -17.87
CA ILE A 23 14.09 7.38 -16.85
C ILE A 23 13.02 6.40 -17.34
N VAL A 24 13.40 5.14 -17.58
CA VAL A 24 12.51 4.09 -18.09
C VAL A 24 11.94 3.28 -16.93
N TRP A 25 10.71 2.80 -17.10
CA TRP A 25 9.91 2.22 -16.03
C TRP A 25 10.17 0.73 -15.75
N SER A 26 9.90 0.34 -14.52
CA SER A 26 9.45 -1.00 -14.15
C SER A 26 8.59 -0.86 -12.90
N THR A 27 7.30 -1.15 -13.00
CA THR A 27 6.51 -1.45 -11.80
C THR A 27 7.01 -2.76 -11.21
N CYS A 28 7.06 -2.80 -9.89
CA CYS A 28 7.29 -4.06 -9.19
C CYS A 28 6.27 -4.35 -8.08
N CYS A 29 5.17 -3.59 -8.05
CA CYS A 29 3.93 -4.06 -7.41
C CYS A 29 2.79 -4.30 -8.44
N THR A 30 3.11 -4.14 -9.74
CA THR A 30 2.52 -4.86 -10.89
C THR A 30 3.64 -5.34 -11.81
N VAL A 31 4.06 -6.60 -11.65
CA VAL A 31 4.81 -7.31 -12.70
C VAL A 31 3.83 -7.51 -13.85
N ASP A 32 3.92 -6.69 -14.90
CA ASP A 32 3.00 -6.73 -16.03
C ASP A 32 3.72 -6.49 -17.37
N TYR A 33 3.57 -7.48 -18.25
CA TYR A 33 3.60 -7.42 -19.71
C TYR A 33 4.85 -6.85 -20.42
N THR A 34 5.92 -7.67 -20.50
CA THR A 34 6.68 -7.85 -21.77
C THR A 34 7.41 -9.20 -21.87
N CYS A 35 6.75 -10.31 -21.51
CA CYS A 35 7.19 -11.67 -21.87
C CYS A 35 6.01 -12.49 -22.42
N LEU A 36 5.60 -12.19 -23.66
CA LEU A 36 4.77 -13.10 -24.44
C LEU A 36 5.64 -14.24 -25.00
N PHE A 37 5.10 -15.47 -24.95
CA PHE A 37 5.68 -16.72 -25.48
C PHE A 37 6.85 -17.36 -24.72
N ILE A 38 6.60 -17.86 -23.50
CA ILE A 38 7.32 -19.05 -22.98
C ILE A 38 6.29 -20.04 -22.39
N ASN A 39 6.55 -21.34 -22.56
CA ASN A 39 5.67 -22.43 -22.11
C ASN A 39 5.52 -22.52 -20.58
N SER A 40 4.54 -23.32 -20.15
CA SER A 40 4.07 -23.52 -18.77
C SER A 40 5.05 -24.23 -17.82
N SER A 41 6.32 -23.82 -17.79
CA SER A 41 7.36 -24.37 -16.90
C SER A 41 8.21 -23.30 -16.20
N ASP A 42 8.24 -22.06 -16.68
CA ASP A 42 9.06 -20.99 -16.11
C ASP A 42 8.22 -20.02 -15.26
N LEU A 43 7.84 -20.49 -14.07
CA LEU A 43 7.43 -19.60 -12.98
C LEU A 43 8.60 -18.68 -12.63
N ILE A 44 8.31 -17.38 -12.45
CA ILE A 44 9.31 -16.39 -12.00
C ILE A 44 9.96 -16.91 -10.70
N PRO A 45 11.30 -17.10 -10.66
CA PRO A 45 11.95 -17.68 -9.50
C PRO A 45 11.72 -16.86 -8.21
N PRO A 46 11.53 -17.51 -7.05
CA PRO A 46 11.53 -16.83 -5.77
C PRO A 46 12.83 -16.03 -5.59
N GLY A 47 12.73 -14.69 -5.55
CA GLY A 47 13.88 -13.81 -5.38
C GLY A 47 13.93 -12.57 -6.30
N VAL A 48 13.08 -12.44 -7.31
CA VAL A 48 13.10 -11.24 -8.20
C VAL A 48 12.85 -9.93 -7.45
N CYS A 49 12.15 -9.92 -6.32
CA CYS A 49 12.03 -8.74 -5.45
C CYS A 49 13.36 -8.24 -4.87
N ASN A 50 14.42 -9.07 -4.85
CA ASN A 50 15.77 -8.65 -4.44
C ASN A 50 16.53 -7.86 -5.53
N LEU A 51 16.00 -7.75 -6.74
CA LEU A 51 16.60 -6.97 -7.85
C LEU A 51 16.22 -5.48 -7.81
N LEU A 52 15.20 -5.10 -7.03
CA LEU A 52 14.88 -3.70 -6.79
C LEU A 52 15.81 -3.14 -5.73
N ASN A 53 16.59 -2.14 -6.08
CA ASN A 53 17.22 -1.31 -5.06
C ASN A 53 16.12 -0.47 -4.37
N PRO A 54 15.89 -0.61 -3.04
CA PRO A 54 14.93 0.23 -2.29
C PRO A 54 15.36 1.71 -2.20
N SER A 55 16.44 2.07 -2.90
CA SER A 55 16.96 3.41 -3.10
C SER A 55 16.66 4.03 -4.47
N THR A 56 16.07 3.28 -5.40
CA THR A 56 15.74 3.80 -6.72
C THR A 56 14.51 4.70 -6.69
N ILE A 57 14.52 5.75 -7.51
CA ILE A 57 13.35 6.56 -7.84
C ILE A 57 12.88 6.15 -9.24
N TYR A 58 11.59 5.86 -9.35
CA TYR A 58 10.94 5.52 -10.62
C TYR A 58 10.09 6.71 -11.06
N ALA A 59 10.20 7.10 -12.34
CA ALA A 59 9.47 8.24 -12.90
C ALA A 59 8.41 7.78 -13.90
N ASN A 60 7.14 8.12 -13.65
CA ASN A 60 6.05 7.91 -14.61
C ASN A 60 6.07 8.92 -15.76
N ASN A 61 6.35 10.18 -15.39
CA ASN A 61 6.35 11.34 -16.26
C ASN A 61 7.63 12.14 -16.00
N GLU A 62 8.02 12.99 -16.95
CA GLU A 62 9.13 13.92 -16.77
C GLU A 62 8.78 14.98 -15.71
N VAL A 63 9.71 15.22 -14.79
CA VAL A 63 9.63 16.29 -13.77
C VAL A 63 11.03 16.90 -13.66
N ASN A 64 11.16 18.19 -13.96
CA ASN A 64 12.40 18.93 -13.72
C ASN A 64 12.44 19.44 -12.28
N LEU A 65 13.37 18.96 -11.47
CA LEU A 65 13.38 19.25 -10.04
C LEU A 65 13.90 20.66 -9.72
N ASP A 66 14.71 21.22 -10.63
CA ASP A 66 15.24 22.57 -10.47
C ASP A 66 14.12 23.63 -10.58
N GLU A 67 13.09 23.33 -11.37
CA GLU A 67 11.88 24.16 -11.56
C GLU A 67 10.85 24.04 -10.42
N VAL A 68 10.93 23.00 -9.58
CA VAL A 68 10.01 22.81 -8.45
C VAL A 68 10.46 23.70 -7.29
N ASP A 69 9.66 24.70 -6.93
CA ASP A 69 9.96 25.65 -5.85
C ASP A 69 9.23 25.33 -4.54
N ILE A 70 8.14 24.55 -4.61
CA ILE A 70 7.27 24.25 -3.48
C ILE A 70 7.06 22.73 -3.36
N TYR A 71 7.33 22.19 -2.16
CA TYR A 71 7.25 20.77 -1.84
C TYR A 71 6.20 20.52 -0.76
N GLY A 72 5.17 19.75 -1.09
CA GLY A 72 4.10 19.36 -0.19
C GLY A 72 4.20 17.91 0.24
N PHE A 73 3.78 17.60 1.47
CA PHE A 73 3.84 16.25 2.01
C PHE A 73 2.54 15.89 2.74
N ASP A 74 2.13 14.62 2.67
CA ASP A 74 1.39 14.00 3.77
C ASP A 74 2.34 13.63 4.92
N TYR A 75 1.75 13.37 6.09
CA TYR A 75 2.44 12.90 7.27
C TYR A 75 2.55 11.36 7.30
N ASP A 76 1.43 10.67 7.43
CA ASP A 76 1.36 9.22 7.63
C ASP A 76 1.87 8.46 6.39
N TYR A 77 2.69 7.43 6.61
CA TYR A 77 3.38 6.64 5.57
C TYR A 77 4.16 7.43 4.50
N THR A 78 4.37 8.74 4.71
CA THR A 78 4.98 9.66 3.75
C THR A 78 6.19 10.36 4.36
N LEU A 79 6.01 11.04 5.49
CA LEU A 79 7.09 11.52 6.37
C LEU A 79 7.31 10.58 7.57
N ALA A 80 6.23 10.05 8.14
CA ALA A 80 6.25 9.10 9.25
C ALA A 80 6.02 7.66 8.75
N MET A 81 7.09 6.88 8.62
CA MET A 81 7.02 5.50 8.15
C MET A 81 6.77 4.52 9.30
N TYR A 82 5.60 3.89 9.37
CA TYR A 82 5.30 3.01 10.51
C TYR A 82 5.82 1.56 10.38
N SER A 83 6.11 0.94 11.53
CA SER A 83 6.47 -0.47 11.66
C SER A 83 5.29 -1.42 11.38
N ASN A 84 5.59 -2.60 10.80
CA ASN A 84 4.57 -3.61 10.46
C ASN A 84 3.83 -4.17 11.69
N SER A 85 4.43 -4.09 12.89
CA SER A 85 3.78 -4.51 14.15
C SER A 85 2.48 -3.74 14.44
N LEU A 86 2.29 -2.57 13.84
CA LEU A 86 1.05 -1.80 13.97
C LEU A 86 -0.16 -2.53 13.36
N ASN A 87 0.05 -3.29 12.26
CA ASN A 87 -1.03 -4.02 11.58
C ASN A 87 -1.64 -5.08 12.50
N GLU A 88 -0.80 -5.83 13.22
CA GLU A 88 -1.25 -6.83 14.19
C GLU A 88 -2.07 -6.19 15.33
N MET A 89 -1.65 -5.02 15.83
CA MET A 89 -2.40 -4.30 16.87
C MET A 89 -3.77 -3.82 16.37
N ILE A 90 -3.83 -3.28 15.14
CA ILE A 90 -5.09 -2.87 14.51
C ILE A 90 -6.00 -4.08 14.32
N TYR A 91 -5.50 -5.19 13.75
CA TYR A 91 -6.23 -6.45 13.59
C TYR A 91 -6.79 -6.96 14.92
N ASN A 92 -5.95 -7.11 15.95
CA ASN A 92 -6.34 -7.65 17.24
C ASN A 92 -7.40 -6.77 17.93
N LYS A 93 -7.29 -5.44 17.81
CA LYS A 93 -8.27 -4.52 18.40
C LYS A 93 -9.59 -4.46 17.63
N ALA A 94 -9.56 -4.55 16.30
CA ALA A 94 -10.78 -4.66 15.48
C ALA A 94 -11.50 -6.00 15.73
N ARG A 95 -10.76 -7.12 15.82
CA ARG A 95 -11.31 -8.43 16.23
C ARG A 95 -11.99 -8.36 17.60
N GLN A 96 -11.38 -7.66 18.56
CA GLN A 96 -12.00 -7.40 19.86
C GLN A 96 -13.31 -6.61 19.73
N PHE A 97 -13.38 -5.58 18.88
CA PHE A 97 -14.61 -4.82 18.66
C PHE A 97 -15.73 -5.64 17.98
N LEU A 98 -15.41 -6.55 17.06
CA LEU A 98 -16.39 -7.48 16.48
C LEU A 98 -17.06 -8.33 17.59
N ILE A 99 -16.27 -8.84 18.53
CA ILE A 99 -16.77 -9.62 19.66
C ILE A 99 -17.57 -8.74 20.63
N GLU A 100 -17.02 -7.60 21.05
CA GLU A 100 -17.59 -6.76 22.12
C GLU A 100 -18.83 -5.99 21.67
N HIS A 101 -18.83 -5.45 20.46
CA HIS A 101 -19.86 -4.55 19.94
C HIS A 101 -20.81 -5.26 18.97
N TYR A 102 -20.29 -6.06 18.04
CA TYR A 102 -21.09 -6.77 17.02
C TYR A 102 -21.50 -8.20 17.44
N LYS A 103 -21.06 -8.66 18.63
CA LYS A 103 -21.39 -9.97 19.21
C LYS A 103 -20.96 -11.17 18.37
N TYR A 104 -19.87 -11.02 17.62
CA TYR A 104 -19.27 -12.13 16.87
C TYR A 104 -18.87 -13.26 17.83
N PRO A 105 -18.99 -14.54 17.43
CA PRO A 105 -18.69 -15.68 18.29
C PRO A 105 -17.27 -15.63 18.87
N GLN A 106 -17.15 -15.89 20.18
CA GLN A 106 -15.87 -15.86 20.92
C GLN A 106 -14.78 -16.75 20.30
N GLY A 107 -15.17 -17.80 19.58
CA GLY A 107 -14.27 -18.70 18.86
C GLY A 107 -13.41 -18.00 17.79
N ILE A 108 -13.80 -16.81 17.30
CA ILE A 108 -12.97 -16.04 16.35
C ILE A 108 -11.61 -15.65 16.95
N ASN A 109 -11.45 -15.65 18.27
CA ASN A 109 -10.16 -15.44 18.94
C ASN A 109 -9.09 -16.47 18.55
N LYS A 110 -9.45 -17.63 17.97
CA LYS A 110 -8.50 -18.61 17.45
C LYS A 110 -7.68 -18.10 16.25
N TYR A 111 -8.20 -17.11 15.51
CA TYR A 111 -7.53 -16.52 14.36
C TYR A 111 -6.62 -15.36 14.79
N SER A 112 -5.32 -15.62 14.85
CA SER A 112 -4.29 -14.57 14.99
C SER A 112 -4.12 -13.78 13.68
N TYR A 113 -3.49 -12.61 13.76
CA TYR A 113 -3.05 -11.89 12.56
C TYR A 113 -2.06 -12.77 11.77
N ILE A 114 -2.21 -12.81 10.44
CA ILE A 114 -1.35 -13.59 9.54
C ILE A 114 -0.49 -12.61 8.73
N PRO A 115 0.80 -12.42 9.08
CA PRO A 115 1.70 -11.56 8.32
C PRO A 115 1.81 -12.02 6.87
N ASN A 116 1.83 -11.07 5.94
CA ASN A 116 1.97 -11.28 4.49
C ASN A 116 0.86 -12.10 3.80
N PHE A 117 -0.25 -12.44 4.48
CA PHE A 117 -1.43 -13.04 3.83
C PHE A 117 -2.05 -12.11 2.77
N ALA A 118 -2.27 -10.84 3.14
CA ALA A 118 -2.84 -9.82 2.26
C ALA A 118 -1.78 -8.82 1.78
N ALA A 119 -1.89 -8.40 0.52
CA ALA A 119 -1.06 -7.37 -0.09
C ALA A 119 -1.87 -6.10 -0.37
N ARG A 120 -1.19 -4.94 -0.40
CA ARG A 120 -1.80 -3.65 -0.78
C ARG A 120 -2.32 -3.72 -2.23
N GLY A 121 -3.52 -3.21 -2.48
CA GLY A 121 -4.13 -3.09 -3.80
C GLY A 121 -5.00 -4.25 -4.26
N LEU A 122 -5.17 -5.28 -3.42
CA LEU A 122 -6.16 -6.34 -3.64
C LEU A 122 -7.59 -5.79 -3.66
N HIS A 123 -8.47 -6.56 -4.29
CA HIS A 123 -9.90 -6.28 -4.43
C HIS A 123 -10.71 -7.28 -3.62
N TYR A 124 -11.80 -6.84 -3.02
CA TYR A 124 -12.74 -7.69 -2.29
C TYR A 124 -14.14 -7.56 -2.87
N ASP A 125 -14.66 -8.62 -3.48
CA ASP A 125 -16.06 -8.71 -3.91
C ASP A 125 -16.94 -8.87 -2.68
N ILE A 126 -17.63 -7.80 -2.31
CA ILE A 126 -18.45 -7.70 -1.10
C ILE A 126 -19.65 -8.63 -1.19
N GLN A 127 -20.17 -8.90 -2.40
CA GLN A 127 -21.35 -9.75 -2.58
C GLN A 127 -21.01 -11.24 -2.50
N LYS A 128 -19.79 -11.63 -2.90
CA LYS A 128 -19.34 -13.03 -2.91
C LYS A 128 -18.43 -13.41 -1.73
N GLY A 129 -17.97 -12.42 -0.96
CA GLY A 129 -17.01 -12.63 0.13
C GLY A 129 -15.64 -13.12 -0.38
N LEU A 130 -15.15 -12.57 -1.49
CA LEU A 130 -13.92 -13.04 -2.15
C LEU A 130 -12.84 -11.97 -2.17
N LEU A 131 -11.64 -12.28 -1.68
CA LEU A 131 -10.44 -11.46 -1.83
C LEU A 131 -9.63 -11.93 -3.05
N MET A 132 -9.18 -11.02 -3.92
CA MET A 132 -8.49 -11.36 -5.16
C MET A 132 -7.56 -10.26 -5.68
N LYS A 133 -6.63 -10.62 -6.57
CA LYS A 133 -5.91 -9.65 -7.40
C LYS A 133 -6.63 -9.48 -8.74
N ILE A 134 -6.71 -8.23 -9.18
CA ILE A 134 -7.27 -7.82 -10.48
C ILE A 134 -6.22 -6.96 -11.17
N ASP A 135 -6.06 -7.11 -12.48
CA ASP A 135 -5.10 -6.35 -13.28
C ASP A 135 -5.63 -4.98 -13.75
N ALA A 136 -4.79 -4.22 -14.45
CA ALA A 136 -5.15 -2.89 -14.96
C ALA A 136 -6.26 -2.90 -16.04
N PHE A 137 -6.59 -4.07 -16.60
CA PHE A 137 -7.64 -4.26 -17.61
C PHE A 137 -8.92 -4.88 -17.00
N HIS A 138 -8.99 -4.98 -15.68
CA HIS A 138 -10.08 -5.57 -14.88
C HIS A 138 -10.26 -7.09 -15.03
N TYR A 139 -9.22 -7.82 -15.44
CA TYR A 139 -9.22 -9.28 -15.36
C TYR A 139 -8.80 -9.75 -13.97
N ILE A 140 -9.56 -10.66 -13.38
CA ILE A 140 -9.18 -11.39 -12.17
C ILE A 140 -7.97 -12.23 -12.53
N GLN A 141 -6.90 -12.11 -11.74
CA GLN A 141 -5.75 -12.99 -11.85
C GLN A 141 -6.11 -14.34 -11.24
N MET A 142 -6.29 -15.35 -12.09
CA MET A 142 -6.54 -16.75 -11.70
C MET A 142 -5.48 -17.26 -10.71
N GLY A 143 -5.86 -18.17 -9.83
CA GLY A 143 -5.06 -18.64 -8.70
C GLY A 143 -4.85 -17.64 -7.55
N THR A 144 -5.37 -16.40 -7.63
CA THR A 144 -5.26 -15.38 -6.55
C THR A 144 -6.54 -15.16 -5.75
N VAL A 145 -7.61 -15.91 -6.03
CA VAL A 145 -8.93 -15.73 -5.42
C VAL A 145 -9.04 -16.56 -4.14
N TYR A 146 -9.44 -15.94 -3.04
CA TYR A 146 -9.61 -16.56 -1.73
C TYR A 146 -11.01 -16.32 -1.18
N ARG A 147 -11.62 -17.37 -0.62
CA ARG A 147 -12.83 -17.32 0.20
C ARG A 147 -12.43 -17.72 1.62
N GLY A 148 -12.57 -16.79 2.56
CA GLY A 148 -11.94 -16.94 3.87
C GLY A 148 -10.42 -17.02 3.73
N LEU A 149 -9.79 -18.04 4.34
CA LEU A 149 -8.35 -18.30 4.21
C LEU A 149 -8.02 -19.34 3.13
N ASN A 150 -9.02 -19.85 2.41
CA ASN A 150 -8.85 -20.93 1.44
C ASN A 150 -8.88 -20.38 -0.01
N PRO A 151 -7.99 -20.87 -0.91
CA PRO A 151 -8.05 -20.52 -2.32
C PRO A 151 -9.30 -21.12 -2.97
N VAL A 152 -9.88 -20.39 -3.93
CA VAL A 152 -11.03 -20.84 -4.73
C VAL A 152 -10.52 -21.42 -6.05
N PRO A 153 -10.96 -22.61 -6.48
CA PRO A 153 -10.58 -23.18 -7.77
C PRO A 153 -10.99 -22.29 -8.94
N ASP A 154 -10.15 -22.18 -9.97
CA ASP A 154 -10.38 -21.28 -11.10
C ASP A 154 -11.66 -21.63 -11.87
N GLU A 155 -12.06 -22.91 -11.93
CA GLU A 155 -13.34 -23.33 -12.50
C GLU A 155 -14.54 -22.79 -11.73
N GLU A 156 -14.44 -22.70 -10.39
CA GLU A 156 -15.48 -22.10 -9.54
C GLU A 156 -15.49 -20.57 -9.72
N VAL A 157 -14.31 -19.92 -9.78
CA VAL A 157 -14.22 -18.48 -10.07
C VAL A 157 -14.88 -18.17 -11.42
N MET A 158 -14.55 -18.93 -12.47
CA MET A 158 -15.15 -18.74 -13.79
C MET A 158 -16.68 -18.91 -13.77
N GLN A 159 -17.22 -19.86 -13.01
CA GLN A 159 -18.67 -20.00 -12.82
C GLN A 159 -19.28 -18.79 -12.10
N LEU A 160 -18.65 -18.34 -11.00
CA LEU A 160 -19.11 -17.20 -10.19
C LEU A 160 -19.11 -15.87 -10.95
N TYR A 161 -18.28 -15.72 -11.99
CA TYR A 161 -18.22 -14.54 -12.86
C TYR A 161 -18.81 -14.78 -14.28
N GLY A 162 -19.61 -15.84 -14.45
CA GLY A 162 -20.45 -16.03 -15.64
C GLY A 162 -19.70 -16.50 -16.90
N GLY A 163 -18.65 -17.30 -16.73
CA GLY A 163 -17.81 -17.82 -17.81
C GLY A 163 -16.72 -16.87 -18.28
N SER A 164 -16.46 -15.79 -17.53
CA SER A 164 -15.41 -14.81 -17.83
C SER A 164 -14.72 -14.37 -16.54
N ASN A 165 -13.40 -14.17 -16.58
CA ASN A 165 -12.65 -13.56 -15.48
C ASN A 165 -12.56 -12.02 -15.58
N HIS A 166 -13.18 -11.40 -16.59
CA HIS A 166 -13.23 -9.94 -16.71
C HIS A 166 -14.37 -9.33 -15.87
N VAL A 167 -14.04 -8.42 -14.96
CA VAL A 167 -15.01 -7.71 -14.13
C VAL A 167 -15.37 -6.35 -14.74
N PRO A 168 -16.67 -6.06 -15.01
CA PRO A 168 -17.07 -4.77 -15.55
C PRO A 168 -16.71 -3.58 -14.64
N LEU A 169 -16.26 -2.47 -15.24
CA LEU A 169 -15.85 -1.23 -14.55
C LEU A 169 -16.90 -0.71 -13.54
N HIS A 170 -18.19 -0.88 -13.82
CA HIS A 170 -19.28 -0.44 -12.93
C HIS A 170 -19.41 -1.27 -11.63
N GLN A 171 -18.70 -2.40 -11.51
CA GLN A 171 -18.69 -3.24 -10.29
C GLN A 171 -17.52 -2.88 -9.36
N VAL A 172 -16.38 -2.49 -9.95
CA VAL A 172 -15.18 -1.99 -9.23
C VAL A 172 -15.26 -0.49 -8.90
N SER A 173 -16.03 0.30 -9.66
CA SER A 173 -16.14 1.73 -9.47
C SER A 173 -17.41 2.13 -8.72
N GLY A 174 -17.25 2.77 -7.56
CA GLY A 174 -18.35 3.40 -6.81
C GLY A 174 -18.92 4.67 -7.47
N PHE A 175 -18.37 5.11 -8.60
CA PHE A 175 -18.75 6.35 -9.28
C PHE A 175 -20.16 6.28 -9.93
N TYR A 176 -20.72 5.08 -10.11
CA TYR A 176 -22.01 4.85 -10.79
C TYR A 176 -23.22 4.76 -9.84
N GLY A 177 -23.15 5.40 -8.67
CA GLY A 177 -24.33 5.74 -7.84
C GLY A 177 -24.95 4.60 -7.03
N LYS A 178 -24.63 3.33 -7.32
CA LYS A 178 -24.80 2.21 -6.38
C LYS A 178 -23.41 1.91 -5.82
N GLY A 179 -23.28 1.87 -4.49
CA GLY A 179 -22.00 1.69 -3.81
C GLY A 179 -21.22 0.48 -4.35
N PRO A 180 -19.87 0.55 -4.36
CA PRO A 180 -19.05 -0.41 -5.10
C PRO A 180 -19.35 -1.84 -4.65
N LYS A 181 -19.68 -2.72 -5.59
CA LYS A 181 -19.81 -4.16 -5.32
C LYS A 181 -18.48 -4.77 -4.92
N MET A 182 -17.38 -4.16 -5.37
CA MET A 182 -16.03 -4.59 -5.08
C MET A 182 -15.19 -3.44 -4.53
N LYS A 183 -14.62 -3.64 -3.34
CA LYS A 183 -13.74 -2.67 -2.67
C LYS A 183 -12.29 -2.95 -3.07
N GLN A 184 -11.59 -1.96 -3.61
CA GLN A 184 -10.12 -2.01 -3.70
C GLN A 184 -9.48 -1.43 -2.44
N PHE A 185 -8.48 -2.14 -1.90
CA PHE A 185 -7.78 -1.79 -0.67
C PHE A 185 -6.42 -1.14 -0.96
N MET A 186 -6.47 0.14 -1.32
CA MET A 186 -5.28 0.93 -1.67
C MET A 186 -4.55 1.58 -0.48
N ASP A 187 -5.07 1.47 0.74
CA ASP A 187 -4.39 1.95 1.95
C ASP A 187 -3.48 0.86 2.54
N VAL A 188 -2.32 1.23 3.09
CA VAL A 188 -1.49 0.32 3.91
C VAL A 188 -2.24 -0.07 5.20
N PHE A 189 -3.06 0.84 5.75
CA PHE A 189 -3.93 0.55 6.91
C PHE A 189 -5.04 -0.46 6.62
N SER A 190 -5.36 -0.76 5.35
CA SER A 190 -6.35 -1.80 4.99
C SER A 190 -5.78 -3.23 4.97
N ILE A 191 -4.48 -3.44 5.14
CA ILE A 191 -3.89 -4.79 5.24
C ILE A 191 -4.49 -5.61 6.42
N PRO A 192 -4.59 -5.08 7.66
CA PRO A 192 -5.31 -5.79 8.73
C PRO A 192 -6.80 -5.98 8.46
N GLU A 193 -7.46 -5.07 7.75
CA GLU A 193 -8.87 -5.19 7.35
C GLU A 193 -9.09 -6.39 6.42
N MET A 194 -8.31 -6.51 5.35
CA MET A 194 -8.34 -7.67 4.44
C MET A 194 -8.09 -9.00 5.16
N THR A 195 -7.15 -8.99 6.11
CA THR A 195 -6.83 -10.18 6.92
C THR A 195 -7.99 -10.55 7.86
N LEU A 196 -8.67 -9.55 8.44
CA LEU A 196 -9.81 -9.76 9.34
C LEU A 196 -11.08 -10.21 8.60
N LEU A 197 -11.33 -9.66 7.40
CA LEU A 197 -12.38 -10.14 6.49
C LEU A 197 -12.19 -11.64 6.18
N ALA A 198 -10.97 -12.02 5.81
CA ALA A 198 -10.63 -13.41 5.51
C ALA A 198 -10.80 -14.32 6.73
N CYS A 199 -10.24 -13.97 7.89
CA CYS A 199 -10.38 -14.79 9.12
C CYS A 199 -11.84 -14.91 9.61
N ALA A 200 -12.65 -13.85 9.50
CA ALA A 200 -14.05 -13.87 9.92
C ALA A 200 -14.94 -14.69 8.98
N ASN A 201 -14.73 -14.56 7.67
CA ASN A 201 -15.36 -15.37 6.63
C ASN A 201 -15.00 -16.87 6.81
N ASP A 202 -13.71 -17.16 7.02
CA ASP A 202 -13.21 -18.51 7.30
C ASP A 202 -13.81 -19.12 8.58
N TYR A 203 -13.99 -18.30 9.64
CA TYR A 203 -14.69 -18.73 10.85
C TYR A 203 -16.12 -19.16 10.54
N PHE A 204 -16.91 -18.36 9.81
CA PHE A 204 -18.30 -18.71 9.54
C PHE A 204 -18.43 -19.97 8.68
N ILE A 205 -17.62 -20.09 7.62
CA ILE A 205 -17.59 -21.29 6.77
C ILE A 205 -17.19 -22.53 7.59
N SER A 206 -16.11 -22.44 8.36
CA SER A 206 -15.56 -23.59 9.11
C SER A 206 -16.45 -24.07 10.28
N ASN A 207 -17.48 -23.32 10.65
CA ASN A 207 -18.43 -23.66 11.72
C ASN A 207 -19.88 -23.81 11.21
N ASP A 208 -20.09 -23.86 9.88
CA ASP A 208 -21.42 -23.98 9.25
C ASP A 208 -22.43 -22.91 9.72
N ILE A 209 -21.96 -21.65 9.80
CA ILE A 209 -22.78 -20.50 10.21
C ILE A 209 -23.23 -19.75 8.97
N GLU A 210 -24.54 -19.64 8.76
CA GLU A 210 -25.12 -18.78 7.73
C GLU A 210 -24.91 -17.29 8.07
N TYR A 211 -24.45 -16.52 7.09
CA TYR A 211 -24.19 -15.08 7.22
C TYR A 211 -24.34 -14.37 5.86
N ASP A 212 -24.56 -13.07 5.89
CA ASP A 212 -24.52 -12.24 4.69
C ASP A 212 -23.13 -11.59 4.52
N PRO A 213 -22.42 -11.80 3.39
CA PRO A 213 -21.13 -11.18 3.10
C PRO A 213 -21.13 -9.65 3.15
N VAL A 214 -22.25 -8.98 2.85
CA VAL A 214 -22.33 -7.50 2.87
C VAL A 214 -22.34 -6.98 4.31
N HIS A 215 -23.10 -7.61 5.22
CA HIS A 215 -23.06 -7.30 6.65
C HIS A 215 -21.69 -7.63 7.26
N LEU A 216 -21.09 -8.79 6.94
CA LEU A 216 -19.74 -9.13 7.39
C LEU A 216 -18.71 -8.06 6.98
N TYR A 217 -18.73 -7.64 5.72
CA TYR A 217 -17.85 -6.57 5.24
C TYR A 217 -18.04 -5.29 6.05
N LYS A 218 -19.29 -4.86 6.24
CA LYS A 218 -19.62 -3.64 6.98
C LYS A 218 -19.13 -3.69 8.42
N ASP A 219 -19.41 -4.77 9.15
CA ASP A 219 -19.01 -4.91 10.56
C ASP A 219 -17.49 -4.86 10.72
N VAL A 220 -16.75 -5.51 9.81
CA VAL A 220 -15.27 -5.50 9.81
C VAL A 220 -14.71 -4.12 9.46
N SER A 221 -15.23 -3.46 8.42
CA SER A 221 -14.81 -2.10 8.05
C SER A 221 -15.12 -1.09 9.17
N ASP A 222 -16.29 -1.17 9.80
CA ASP A 222 -16.66 -0.32 10.93
C ASP A 222 -15.75 -0.60 12.14
N ALA A 223 -15.48 -1.87 12.46
CA ALA A 223 -14.58 -2.25 13.55
C ALA A 223 -13.14 -1.74 13.34
N ILE A 224 -12.63 -1.78 12.11
CA ILE A 224 -11.34 -1.17 11.75
C ILE A 224 -11.40 0.36 11.89
N ALA A 225 -12.43 1.01 11.35
CA ALA A 225 -12.63 2.45 11.48
C ALA A 225 -12.69 2.91 12.95
N MET A 226 -13.31 2.13 13.84
CA MET A 226 -13.35 2.39 15.28
C MET A 226 -11.96 2.43 15.94
N VAL A 227 -10.96 1.69 15.44
CA VAL A 227 -9.58 1.76 15.95
C VAL A 227 -8.98 3.15 15.70
N HIS A 228 -9.20 3.71 14.50
CA HIS A 228 -8.74 5.05 14.13
C HIS A 228 -9.57 6.15 14.81
N ILE A 229 -10.90 6.07 14.79
CA ILE A 229 -11.82 7.07 15.37
C ILE A 229 -11.64 7.20 16.90
N LYS A 230 -11.50 6.09 17.62
CA LYS A 230 -11.21 6.10 19.08
C LYS A 230 -9.74 6.41 19.41
N GLY A 231 -8.91 6.66 18.38
CA GLY A 231 -7.52 7.10 18.49
C GLY A 231 -6.56 6.06 19.07
N TYR A 232 -6.87 4.76 18.96
CA TYR A 232 -6.00 3.70 19.50
C TYR A 232 -4.64 3.67 18.79
N MET A 233 -4.63 3.78 17.46
CA MET A 233 -3.41 3.86 16.66
C MET A 233 -2.47 4.97 17.15
N TYR A 234 -2.99 6.20 17.29
CA TYR A 234 -2.23 7.33 17.79
C TYR A 234 -1.69 7.08 19.20
N LYS A 235 -2.50 6.51 20.11
CA LYS A 235 -2.08 6.20 21.49
C LYS A 235 -0.92 5.20 21.53
N TRP A 236 -0.97 4.14 20.72
CA TRP A 236 0.09 3.12 20.68
C TRP A 236 1.40 3.70 20.14
N ILE A 237 1.34 4.43 19.02
CA ILE A 237 2.52 5.07 18.41
C ILE A 237 3.12 6.12 19.37
N MET A 238 2.28 6.95 20.00
CA MET A 238 2.74 7.96 20.96
C MET A 238 3.27 7.38 22.28
N ALA A 239 3.00 6.12 22.60
CA ALA A 239 3.56 5.46 23.79
C ALA A 239 5.01 5.01 23.55
N ASP A 240 5.37 4.68 22.31
CA ASP A 240 6.68 4.11 21.94
C ASP A 240 7.05 4.53 20.50
N LEU A 241 7.54 5.77 20.37
CA LEU A 241 7.86 6.35 19.06
C LEU A 241 9.02 5.63 18.37
N GLU A 242 9.99 5.11 19.15
CA GLU A 242 11.17 4.41 18.66
C GLU A 242 10.81 3.08 17.99
N LYS A 243 9.91 2.30 18.60
CA LYS A 243 9.43 1.04 18.03
C LYS A 243 8.58 1.23 16.77
N TYR A 244 7.74 2.26 16.74
CA TYR A 244 6.73 2.40 15.68
C TYR A 244 7.11 3.34 14.55
N ILE A 245 7.89 4.41 14.78
CA ILE A 245 8.34 5.33 13.72
C ILE A 245 9.72 4.90 13.21
N LEU A 246 9.73 4.34 12.01
CA LEU A 246 10.94 4.00 11.29
C LEU A 246 11.50 5.25 10.58
N ARG A 247 12.82 5.34 10.48
CA ARG A 247 13.54 6.28 9.62
C ARG A 247 13.34 7.78 9.94
N GLY A 248 13.56 8.16 11.21
CA GLY A 248 13.44 9.55 11.65
C GLY A 248 14.52 10.48 11.09
N ASP A 249 15.79 10.10 11.23
CA ASP A 249 16.97 10.84 10.75
C ASP A 249 16.87 11.18 9.25
N GLU A 250 16.31 10.24 8.50
CA GLU A 250 16.01 10.40 7.08
C GLU A 250 15.02 11.54 6.81
N THR A 251 13.91 11.59 7.54
CA THR A 251 12.92 12.66 7.38
C THR A 251 13.51 14.03 7.72
N TYR A 252 14.35 14.13 8.76
CA TYR A 252 15.10 15.36 9.06
C TYR A 252 15.98 15.81 7.89
N ALA A 253 16.85 14.93 7.37
CA ALA A 253 17.83 15.30 6.35
C ALA A 253 17.18 15.74 5.01
N VAL A 254 15.99 15.23 4.68
CA VAL A 254 15.17 15.71 3.56
C VAL A 254 14.69 17.14 3.76
N LEU A 255 14.03 17.41 4.89
CA LEU A 255 13.40 18.70 5.16
C LEU A 255 14.46 19.78 5.31
N HIS A 256 15.56 19.46 6.01
CA HIS A 256 16.72 20.33 6.13
C HIS A 256 17.33 20.66 4.76
N ARG A 257 17.56 19.66 3.88
CA ARG A 257 18.13 19.92 2.54
C ARG A 257 17.23 20.82 1.70
N LEU A 258 15.91 20.58 1.67
CA LEU A 258 15.02 21.43 0.87
C LEU A 258 14.99 22.87 1.40
N ALA A 259 14.83 23.05 2.71
CA ALA A 259 14.81 24.37 3.33
C ALA A 259 16.14 25.11 3.16
N SER A 260 17.29 24.43 3.27
CA SER A 260 18.61 25.04 3.06
C SER A 260 18.87 25.48 1.62
N HIS A 261 18.08 24.97 0.65
CA HIS A 261 18.11 25.40 -0.76
C HIS A 261 16.97 26.38 -1.09
N GLY A 262 16.33 26.98 -0.06
CA GLY A 262 15.31 28.02 -0.22
C GLY A 262 13.96 27.54 -0.78
N LYS A 263 13.73 26.22 -0.81
CA LYS A 263 12.46 25.64 -1.29
C LYS A 263 11.40 25.74 -0.18
N LYS A 264 10.16 26.07 -0.57
CA LYS A 264 9.03 26.23 0.36
C LYS A 264 8.38 24.90 0.67
N LEU A 265 8.04 24.64 1.93
CA LEU A 265 7.48 23.35 2.35
C LEU A 265 6.07 23.49 2.91
N PHE A 266 5.21 22.50 2.64
CA PHE A 266 3.91 22.40 3.29
C PHE A 266 3.52 20.97 3.67
N LEU A 267 2.66 20.84 4.68
CA LEU A 267 2.19 19.57 5.24
C LEU A 267 0.65 19.53 5.19
N ILE A 268 0.05 18.48 4.61
CA ILE A 268 -1.40 18.27 4.57
C ILE A 268 -1.73 16.85 5.01
N THR A 269 -2.27 16.71 6.21
CA THR A 269 -2.57 15.39 6.79
C THR A 269 -3.98 15.30 7.38
N ASN A 270 -4.54 14.10 7.40
CA ASN A 270 -5.77 13.79 8.12
C ASN A 270 -5.55 13.59 9.63
N SER A 271 -4.30 13.40 10.06
CA SER A 271 -3.94 13.23 11.47
C SER A 271 -4.17 14.49 12.32
N PRO A 272 -4.44 14.35 13.64
CA PRO A 272 -4.60 15.46 14.57
C PRO A 272 -3.25 16.08 14.95
N PHE A 273 -3.25 17.39 15.22
CA PHE A 273 -2.02 18.15 15.51
C PHE A 273 -1.17 17.58 16.64
N SER A 274 -1.76 17.16 17.76
CA SER A 274 -1.02 16.62 18.92
C SER A 274 -0.23 15.34 18.58
N PHE A 275 -0.71 14.55 17.62
CA PHE A 275 -0.02 13.37 17.12
C PHE A 275 1.13 13.77 16.19
N VAL A 276 0.86 14.63 15.20
CA VAL A 276 1.85 15.15 14.24
C VAL A 276 2.99 15.85 14.96
N ASP A 277 2.69 16.77 15.88
CA ASP A 277 3.69 17.52 16.63
C ASP A 277 4.58 16.61 17.49
N LYS A 278 4.02 15.57 18.13
CA LYS A 278 4.80 14.62 18.92
C LYS A 278 5.74 13.78 18.06
N GLY A 279 5.27 13.26 16.91
CA GLY A 279 6.13 12.47 16.02
C GLY A 279 7.12 13.32 15.23
N MET A 280 6.77 14.52 14.79
CA MET A 280 7.71 15.46 14.16
C MET A 280 8.79 15.93 15.15
N LYS A 281 8.45 16.17 16.42
CA LYS A 281 9.44 16.45 17.47
C LYS A 281 10.45 15.33 17.69
N TYR A 282 10.04 14.09 17.46
CA TYR A 282 10.92 12.92 17.52
C TYR A 282 11.79 12.76 16.26
N MET A 283 11.20 12.88 15.06
CA MET A 283 11.93 12.69 13.79
C MET A 283 12.82 13.88 13.39
N VAL A 284 12.43 15.11 13.73
CA VAL A 284 12.98 16.35 13.17
C VAL A 284 13.49 17.31 14.25
N GLY A 285 12.91 17.27 15.45
CA GLY A 285 13.30 18.11 16.59
C GLY A 285 12.23 19.12 17.01
N LYS A 286 12.53 19.88 18.07
CA LYS A 286 11.54 20.78 18.72
C LYS A 286 10.97 21.82 17.78
N ASP A 287 11.82 22.37 16.91
CA ASP A 287 11.54 23.50 16.04
C ASP A 287 11.15 23.06 14.62
N TRP A 288 10.63 21.83 14.47
CA TRP A 288 10.25 21.24 13.18
C TRP A 288 9.31 22.10 12.32
N ARG A 289 8.54 22.99 12.95
CA ARG A 289 7.60 23.90 12.28
C ARG A 289 8.31 24.94 11.42
N ASP A 290 9.56 25.27 11.74
CA ASP A 290 10.35 26.26 11.00
C ASP A 290 10.76 25.76 9.60
N PHE A 291 10.66 24.46 9.35
CA PHE A 291 10.80 23.89 8.01
C PHE A 291 9.57 24.19 7.12
N PHE A 292 8.37 24.36 7.68
CA PHE A 292 7.12 24.43 6.93
C PHE A 292 6.52 25.83 6.87
N ASP A 293 6.30 26.33 5.66
CA ASP A 293 5.59 27.58 5.40
C ASP A 293 4.08 27.45 5.69
N VAL A 294 3.51 26.25 5.53
CA VAL A 294 2.10 25.97 5.87
C VAL A 294 1.95 24.55 6.44
N VAL A 295 1.25 24.41 7.58
CA VAL A 295 0.87 23.10 8.14
C VAL A 295 -0.65 23.01 8.27
N ILE A 296 -1.25 21.99 7.65
CA ILE A 296 -2.68 21.70 7.67
C ILE A 296 -2.91 20.30 8.26
N VAL A 297 -3.59 20.26 9.40
CA VAL A 297 -3.98 19.03 10.11
C VAL A 297 -5.47 18.75 9.95
N GLN A 298 -5.89 17.49 10.11
CA GLN A 298 -7.28 17.06 9.92
C GLN A 298 -7.89 17.66 8.63
N ALA A 299 -7.16 17.56 7.53
CA ALA A 299 -7.54 18.13 6.23
C ALA A 299 -8.82 17.51 5.64
N GLU A 300 -9.14 16.28 6.02
CA GLU A 300 -10.26 15.48 5.50
C GLU A 300 -10.14 15.10 4.01
N LYS A 301 -8.90 14.85 3.54
CA LYS A 301 -8.61 14.26 2.23
C LYS A 301 -9.46 12.99 2.01
N PRO A 302 -10.08 12.77 0.83
CA PRO A 302 -9.94 13.55 -0.42
C PRO A 302 -10.72 14.88 -0.49
N HIS A 303 -11.62 15.19 0.45
CA HIS A 303 -12.49 16.38 0.35
C HIS A 303 -11.68 17.67 0.26
N PHE A 304 -10.53 17.77 0.95
CA PHE A 304 -9.62 18.91 0.80
C PHE A 304 -9.28 19.25 -0.66
N PHE A 305 -9.12 18.24 -1.52
CA PHE A 305 -8.75 18.42 -2.93
C PHE A 305 -9.95 18.44 -3.89
N ASN A 306 -11.06 17.80 -3.52
CA ASN A 306 -12.21 17.57 -4.39
C ASN A 306 -13.42 18.46 -4.08
N ASP A 307 -13.43 19.14 -2.94
CA ASP A 307 -14.49 20.04 -2.47
C ASP A 307 -13.91 21.43 -2.18
N CYS A 308 -14.76 22.46 -2.25
CA CYS A 308 -14.43 23.86 -1.97
C CYS A 308 -15.19 24.44 -0.77
N VAL A 309 -16.02 23.65 -0.08
CA VAL A 309 -16.94 24.14 0.97
C VAL A 309 -16.25 24.43 2.32
N LYS A 310 -15.19 23.71 2.69
CA LYS A 310 -14.61 23.80 4.05
C LYS A 310 -13.60 24.96 4.16
N PRO A 311 -13.81 25.96 5.04
CA PRO A 311 -12.84 27.02 5.29
C PRO A 311 -11.71 26.53 6.20
N PHE A 312 -10.55 27.19 6.11
CA PHE A 312 -9.46 27.03 7.07
C PHE A 312 -9.85 27.56 8.44
N ARG A 313 -9.36 26.90 9.49
CA ARG A 313 -9.39 27.39 10.88
C ARG A 313 -7.97 27.38 11.43
N ARG A 314 -7.58 28.38 12.22
CA ARG A 314 -6.26 28.41 12.88
C ARG A 314 -6.34 27.66 14.21
N LEU A 315 -5.27 26.94 14.54
CA LEU A 315 -5.02 26.44 15.89
C LEU A 315 -4.01 27.34 16.60
N ASP A 316 -4.17 27.53 17.90
CA ASP A 316 -3.16 28.21 18.71
C ASP A 316 -2.01 27.26 19.14
N SER A 317 -1.11 27.75 19.99
CA SER A 317 0.02 26.99 20.52
C SER A 317 -0.36 25.79 21.40
N ASN A 318 -1.57 25.78 21.98
CA ASN A 318 -2.10 24.64 22.73
C ASN A 318 -2.79 23.61 21.82
N GLY A 319 -3.15 24.02 20.60
CA GLY A 319 -3.89 23.22 19.62
C GLY A 319 -5.39 23.51 19.60
N ASP A 320 -5.84 24.55 20.30
CA ASP A 320 -7.25 24.92 20.39
C ASP A 320 -7.71 25.77 19.20
N LEU A 321 -8.99 25.64 18.85
CA LEU A 321 -9.59 26.27 17.66
C LEU A 321 -9.82 27.77 17.86
N GLN A 322 -9.20 28.56 16.99
CA GLN A 322 -9.41 30.00 16.88
C GLN A 322 -10.48 30.31 15.82
N TRP A 323 -11.39 31.24 16.12
CA TRP A 323 -12.57 31.56 15.30
C TRP A 323 -12.36 32.72 14.32
N ASP A 324 -11.12 33.14 14.12
CA ASP A 324 -10.76 34.22 13.20
C ASP A 324 -10.96 33.83 11.73
N LYS A 325 -11.38 34.80 10.90
CA LYS A 325 -11.37 34.64 9.45
C LYS A 325 -9.93 34.63 8.93
N ILE A 326 -9.50 33.51 8.37
CA ILE A 326 -8.18 33.36 7.75
C ILE A 326 -8.07 34.23 6.50
N LYS A 327 -7.04 35.08 6.45
CA LYS A 327 -6.73 35.99 5.33
C LYS A 327 -5.38 35.69 4.65
N SER A 328 -4.51 34.97 5.35
CA SER A 328 -3.19 34.50 4.92
C SER A 328 -2.90 33.15 5.59
N LEU A 329 -1.98 32.39 5.01
CA LEU A 329 -1.41 31.19 5.63
C LEU A 329 0.03 31.53 6.01
N ASP A 330 0.29 31.65 7.31
CA ASP A 330 1.51 32.24 7.85
C ASP A 330 2.45 31.15 8.39
N LYS A 331 3.76 31.34 8.19
CA LYS A 331 4.78 30.37 8.56
C LYS A 331 4.77 30.05 10.06
N GLY A 332 4.94 28.77 10.40
CA GLY A 332 4.91 28.26 11.78
C GLY A 332 3.51 28.19 12.42
N GLN A 333 2.47 28.75 11.79
CA GLN A 333 1.08 28.59 12.23
C GLN A 333 0.52 27.23 11.79
N ILE A 334 -0.43 26.73 12.57
CA ILE A 334 -1.10 25.46 12.32
C ILE A 334 -2.54 25.74 11.90
N TYR A 335 -2.96 25.14 10.80
CA TYR A 335 -4.30 25.25 10.27
C TYR A 335 -5.01 23.89 10.31
N LYS A 336 -6.34 23.93 10.36
CA LYS A 336 -7.21 22.77 10.36
C LYS A 336 -8.25 22.88 9.24
N GLN A 337 -8.53 21.75 8.59
CA GLN A 337 -9.42 21.67 7.42
C GLN A 337 -8.95 22.61 6.28
N GLY A 338 -9.87 23.37 5.68
CA GLY A 338 -9.64 24.12 4.44
C GLY A 338 -9.92 23.31 3.19
N ASN A 339 -9.54 23.89 2.05
CA ASN A 339 -9.72 23.33 0.71
C ASN A 339 -8.60 23.82 -0.23
N LEU A 340 -8.39 23.09 -1.33
CA LEU A 340 -7.35 23.37 -2.32
C LEU A 340 -7.53 24.74 -3.01
N VAL A 341 -8.77 25.17 -3.27
CA VAL A 341 -9.04 26.44 -3.98
C VAL A 341 -8.58 27.63 -3.13
N ASP A 342 -8.95 27.65 -1.84
CA ASP A 342 -8.48 28.68 -0.90
C ASP A 342 -6.98 28.53 -0.61
N PHE A 343 -6.43 27.31 -0.53
CA PHE A 343 -4.99 27.09 -0.35
C PHE A 343 -4.16 27.79 -1.43
N LEU A 344 -4.48 27.55 -2.71
CA LEU A 344 -3.78 28.13 -3.86
C LEU A 344 -4.04 29.63 -4.02
N LYS A 345 -5.16 30.13 -3.47
CA LYS A 345 -5.50 31.55 -3.42
C LYS A 345 -4.76 32.30 -2.31
N LEU A 346 -4.66 31.72 -1.13
CA LEU A 346 -4.01 32.31 0.05
C LEU A 346 -2.48 32.25 -0.02
N THR A 347 -1.91 31.19 -0.59
CA THR A 347 -0.47 31.04 -0.80
C THR A 347 0.03 31.71 -2.09
N GLY A 348 -0.83 31.85 -3.10
CA GLY A 348 -0.46 32.23 -4.47
C GLY A 348 0.34 31.16 -5.23
N TRP A 349 0.59 29.97 -4.65
CA TRP A 349 1.35 28.90 -5.29
C TRP A 349 0.53 28.24 -6.38
N ARG A 350 1.06 28.13 -7.60
CA ARG A 350 0.35 27.60 -8.78
C ARG A 350 1.30 26.97 -9.80
N GLY A 351 0.75 26.11 -10.66
CA GLY A 351 1.45 25.49 -11.78
C GLY A 351 2.47 24.42 -11.37
N SER A 352 3.25 23.97 -12.35
CA SER A 352 4.24 22.87 -12.26
C SER A 352 5.35 23.07 -11.21
N LYS A 353 5.43 24.24 -10.58
CA LYS A 353 6.36 24.55 -9.50
C LYS A 353 6.00 23.89 -8.16
N VAL A 354 4.81 23.29 -8.05
CA VAL A 354 4.29 22.65 -6.84
C VAL A 354 4.30 21.12 -7.01
N LEU A 355 5.02 20.43 -6.12
CA LEU A 355 5.11 18.97 -6.10
C LEU A 355 4.60 18.45 -4.75
N TYR A 356 3.55 17.63 -4.75
CA TYR A 356 3.00 17.01 -3.54
C TYR A 356 3.30 15.51 -3.51
N PHE A 357 3.69 15.04 -2.33
CA PHE A 357 3.94 13.63 -2.04
C PHE A 357 2.91 13.10 -1.03
N GLY A 358 2.36 11.93 -1.30
CA GLY A 358 1.50 11.18 -0.38
C GLY A 358 1.62 9.69 -0.67
N ASP A 359 1.23 8.84 0.26
CA ASP A 359 1.29 7.39 0.05
C ASP A 359 0.00 6.86 -0.61
N HIS A 360 -1.16 7.47 -0.34
CA HIS A 360 -2.47 6.92 -0.71
C HIS A 360 -2.99 7.44 -2.06
N LEU A 361 -2.87 6.61 -3.10
CA LEU A 361 -3.24 6.92 -4.50
C LEU A 361 -4.54 7.72 -4.67
N TYR A 362 -5.67 7.29 -4.06
CA TYR A 362 -6.94 8.01 -4.26
C TYR A 362 -7.13 9.29 -3.42
N SER A 363 -6.75 9.32 -2.15
CA SER A 363 -6.93 10.51 -1.30
C SER A 363 -5.89 11.61 -1.56
N ASP A 364 -4.72 11.25 -2.08
CA ASP A 364 -3.62 12.19 -2.36
C ASP A 364 -3.45 12.50 -3.84
N LEU A 365 -3.62 11.52 -4.73
CA LEU A 365 -3.13 11.61 -6.11
C LEU A 365 -4.23 11.52 -7.20
N ALA A 366 -5.44 11.06 -6.89
CA ALA A 366 -6.55 10.96 -7.85
C ALA A 366 -7.30 12.29 -8.07
N VAL A 367 -6.59 13.41 -7.95
CA VAL A 367 -7.11 14.76 -8.10
C VAL A 367 -6.98 15.19 -9.56
N SER A 368 -7.86 14.69 -10.42
CA SER A 368 -7.93 15.11 -11.82
C SER A 368 -8.61 16.48 -11.98
N HIS A 369 -7.97 17.53 -11.46
CA HIS A 369 -8.40 18.92 -11.69
C HIS A 369 -7.62 19.52 -12.88
N PRO A 370 -8.24 19.71 -14.06
CA PRO A 370 -7.54 20.12 -15.29
C PRO A 370 -6.96 21.55 -15.25
N HIS A 371 -7.17 22.30 -14.16
CA HIS A 371 -6.64 23.65 -13.96
C HIS A 371 -5.60 23.77 -12.84
N PHE A 372 -5.26 22.67 -12.14
CA PHE A 372 -4.36 22.69 -10.99
C PHE A 372 -3.23 21.66 -11.13
N SER A 373 -2.18 22.05 -11.85
CA SER A 373 -0.97 21.25 -12.13
C SER A 373 -0.05 21.09 -10.90
N ILE A 374 -0.55 20.49 -9.82
CA ILE A 374 0.34 19.93 -8.79
C ILE A 374 0.92 18.63 -9.36
N SER A 375 2.24 18.54 -9.45
CA SER A 375 2.90 17.27 -9.74
C SER A 375 2.74 16.34 -8.53
N LEU A 376 2.48 15.06 -8.78
CA LEU A 376 2.06 14.11 -7.76
C LEU A 376 3.02 12.91 -7.72
N CYS A 377 3.52 12.57 -6.54
CA CYS A 377 4.45 11.46 -6.35
C CYS A 377 4.00 10.53 -5.22
N SER A 378 3.82 9.25 -5.55
CA SER A 378 3.44 8.22 -4.56
C SER A 378 4.63 7.75 -3.73
N VAL A 379 4.43 7.60 -2.42
CA VAL A 379 5.29 6.79 -1.56
C VAL A 379 4.69 5.39 -1.46
N SER A 380 5.42 4.38 -1.93
CA SER A 380 4.98 2.98 -1.91
C SER A 380 5.82 2.15 -0.94
N LYS A 381 5.18 1.62 0.10
CA LYS A 381 5.67 0.52 0.93
C LYS A 381 4.93 -0.76 0.51
N CYS A 382 5.59 -1.63 -0.25
CA CYS A 382 5.07 -2.99 -0.47
C CYS A 382 5.54 -3.88 0.69
N ALA A 383 4.67 -4.79 1.15
CA ALA A 383 4.99 -5.67 2.28
C ALA A 383 6.13 -6.62 1.89
N GLN A 384 7.20 -6.65 2.69
CA GLN A 384 8.30 -7.59 2.47
C GLN A 384 7.82 -8.99 2.86
N GLY A 385 7.67 -9.87 1.86
CA GLY A 385 7.42 -11.29 2.09
C GLY A 385 8.54 -11.88 2.94
N GLY A 386 8.16 -12.55 4.03
CA GLY A 386 9.09 -13.35 4.83
C GLY A 386 9.57 -14.58 4.05
N PRO A 387 10.70 -15.19 4.46
CA PRO A 387 11.15 -16.44 3.85
C PRO A 387 10.11 -17.55 4.07
N THR A 388 9.85 -18.33 3.03
CA THR A 388 9.14 -19.60 3.13
C THR A 388 9.94 -20.58 4.01
N PRO A 389 9.30 -21.44 4.81
CA PRO A 389 10.03 -22.43 5.61
C PRO A 389 10.76 -23.42 4.70
N ASP A 390 12.02 -23.70 5.02
CA ASP A 390 12.88 -24.59 4.25
C ASP A 390 12.30 -26.01 4.16
N THR A 391 12.01 -26.48 2.95
CA THR A 391 11.84 -27.90 2.70
C THR A 391 13.19 -28.58 2.76
N HIS A 392 13.40 -29.43 3.78
CA HIS A 392 14.65 -30.15 4.00
C HIS A 392 15.13 -30.87 2.73
N SER A 393 16.24 -30.40 2.16
CA SER A 393 16.98 -31.13 1.14
C SER A 393 17.75 -32.27 1.79
N HIS A 394 17.32 -33.50 1.53
CA HIS A 394 18.13 -34.67 1.90
C HIS A 394 19.43 -34.67 1.09
N THR A 395 20.52 -34.54 1.84
CA THR A 395 21.92 -34.73 1.46
C THR A 395 22.15 -35.69 0.29
N ASP A 396 22.70 -35.19 -0.82
CA ASP A 396 23.34 -36.04 -1.83
C ASP A 396 24.86 -35.95 -1.67
N THR A 397 25.39 -36.85 -0.85
CA THR A 397 26.84 -36.95 -0.55
C THR A 397 27.38 -38.25 -1.11
N GLN A 398 27.65 -38.32 -2.41
CA GLN A 398 28.63 -39.27 -2.92
C GLN A 398 29.42 -38.76 -4.12
N ARG A 399 30.72 -39.08 -4.09
CA ARG A 399 31.75 -38.47 -4.94
C ARG A 399 31.86 -39.19 -6.29
N ARG A 400 32.32 -38.41 -7.27
CA ARG A 400 33.22 -38.84 -8.36
C ARG A 400 33.90 -40.20 -8.11
N ALA A 401 33.59 -41.20 -8.92
CA ALA A 401 34.48 -42.33 -9.19
C ALA A 401 34.21 -42.93 -10.58
N HIS A 402 35.30 -43.19 -11.32
CA HIS A 402 35.43 -44.07 -12.48
C HIS A 402 34.68 -43.82 -13.81
N ARG A 403 35.48 -43.32 -14.77
CA ARG A 403 35.49 -43.79 -16.17
C ARG A 403 36.06 -45.22 -16.28
N ASP A 404 35.77 -45.83 -17.43
CA ASP A 404 36.42 -46.98 -18.10
C ASP A 404 36.20 -48.40 -17.51
N ARG A 405 35.36 -49.23 -18.18
CA ARG A 405 35.79 -50.37 -19.05
C ARG A 405 34.64 -51.33 -19.47
N HIS A 406 34.47 -51.45 -20.79
CA HIS A 406 34.34 -52.69 -21.58
C HIS A 406 33.61 -53.99 -21.09
N THR A 407 32.50 -54.29 -21.81
CA THR A 407 32.08 -55.60 -22.40
C THR A 407 31.64 -56.84 -21.57
N THR A 408 30.62 -57.54 -22.12
CA THR A 408 30.02 -58.85 -21.74
C THR A 408 29.24 -58.89 -20.41
N GLY A 409 28.13 -59.61 -20.22
CA GLY A 409 27.25 -60.37 -21.15
C GLY A 409 26.28 -61.31 -20.40
N ILE A 410 25.14 -61.67 -21.01
CA ILE A 410 24.30 -62.87 -20.76
C ILE A 410 23.29 -62.90 -19.56
N GLN A 411 21.99 -62.84 -19.94
CA GLN A 411 20.79 -63.61 -19.49
C GLN A 411 20.06 -63.46 -18.12
N GLN A 412 18.73 -63.32 -18.27
CA GLN A 412 17.60 -63.94 -17.50
C GLN A 412 17.35 -63.48 -16.04
N LYS A 413 16.10 -63.39 -15.51
CA LYS A 413 14.76 -63.86 -15.95
C LYS A 413 13.63 -63.07 -15.22
N HIS A 414 12.39 -63.10 -15.77
CA HIS A 414 11.01 -62.87 -15.21
C HIS A 414 10.78 -62.12 -13.86
N THR A 415 9.68 -61.39 -13.62
CA THR A 415 8.27 -61.43 -14.09
C THR A 415 7.71 -60.00 -14.36
N GLN A 416 6.83 -59.74 -15.33
CA GLN A 416 5.36 -59.66 -15.19
C GLN A 416 4.86 -59.14 -13.82
N ASP A 417 3.92 -58.20 -13.69
CA ASP A 417 3.15 -57.40 -14.67
C ASP A 417 2.53 -56.19 -13.89
N ASN A 418 1.90 -55.13 -14.44
CA ASN A 418 1.39 -54.86 -15.80
C ASN A 418 1.35 -53.32 -16.08
N ARG A 419 0.64 -52.87 -17.14
CA ARG A 419 0.17 -51.48 -17.38
C ARG A 419 -1.28 -51.50 -17.93
N PRO A 420 -2.03 -50.39 -17.90
CA PRO A 420 -2.11 -49.59 -19.14
C PRO A 420 -2.19 -48.06 -18.94
N HIS A 421 -1.25 -47.38 -19.60
CA HIS A 421 -1.42 -46.06 -20.24
C HIS A 421 -1.03 -46.27 -21.73
N PRO A 422 -1.31 -45.35 -22.68
CA PRO A 422 -2.14 -44.14 -22.64
C PRO A 422 -3.18 -44.08 -23.80
N LEU A 423 -3.92 -42.98 -23.93
CA LEU A 423 -4.44 -42.49 -25.21
C LEU A 423 -3.92 -41.07 -25.48
N ARG A 424 -3.70 -40.74 -26.77
CA ARG A 424 -2.91 -39.58 -27.24
C ARG A 424 -3.53 -39.03 -28.54
N LEU A 425 -3.42 -37.70 -28.75
CA LEU A 425 -3.61 -36.95 -30.02
C LEU A 425 -5.06 -36.89 -30.54
N LEU A 426 -5.60 -35.77 -31.07
CA LEU A 426 -5.09 -34.78 -32.04
C LEU A 426 -5.48 -33.35 -31.59
N GLN A 427 -4.66 -32.29 -31.73
CA GLN A 427 -4.27 -31.57 -32.96
C GLN A 427 -5.44 -31.08 -33.83
N TYR A 428 -5.87 -29.83 -33.61
CA TYR A 428 -5.69 -28.71 -34.55
C TYR A 428 -5.57 -27.39 -33.79
#